data_AF-K6VPL4-F1
#
_entry.id   AF-K6VPL4-F1
#
_cell.length_a   1.000
_cell.length_b   1.000
_cell.length_c   1.000
_cell.angle_alpha   90.00
_cell.angle_beta   90.00
_cell.angle_gamma   90.00
#
_symmetry.space_group_name_H-M   'P 1'
#
loop_
_entity.id
_entity.type
_entity.pdbx_description
1 polymer ?
#
loop_
_entity_poly.entity_id
_entity_poly.type
_entity_poly.pdbx_seq_one_letter_code
_entity_poly.pdbx_strand_id
1 'polypeptide(L)' 'MPGQVKRIFVWIFWIFVIYAIFTSPDRAADLVMTVWDIIVNGFASIGIFFDRLLGR' A
#
# COMPACT_ATOMS: atom_id res chain seq x y z
N MET A 1 -24.88 8.29 -4.48
CA MET A 1 -24.39 8.30 -3.09
C MET A 1 -24.24 9.76 -2.66
N PRO A 2 -24.90 10.24 -1.60
CA PRO A 2 -24.87 11.65 -1.22
C PRO A 2 -23.42 12.07 -0.94
N GLY A 3 -22.90 13.02 -1.74
CA GLY A 3 -21.47 13.36 -1.80
C GLY A 3 -20.82 13.79 -0.48
N GLN A 4 -21.64 14.11 0.52
CA GLN A 4 -21.21 14.48 1.87
C GLN A 4 -20.63 13.30 2.66
N VAL A 5 -21.19 12.09 2.47
CA VAL A 5 -20.77 10.89 3.19
C VAL A 5 -19.36 10.50 2.80
N LYS A 6 -19.05 10.48 1.50
CA LYS A 6 -17.70 10.17 0.98
C LYS A 6 -16.65 11.13 1.55
N ARG A 7 -16.97 12.42 1.68
CA ARG A 7 -16.05 13.43 2.21
C ARG A 7 -15.75 13.22 3.69
N ILE A 8 -16.78 12.89 4.50
CA ILE A 8 -16.60 12.57 5.92
C ILE A 8 -15.69 11.35 6.10
N PHE A 9 -15.91 10.28 5.33
CA PHE A 9 -15.11 9.06 5.43
C PHE A 9 -13.66 9.29 5.05
N VAL A 10 -13.41 10.04 3.97
CA VAL A 10 -12.05 10.39 3.55
C VAL A 10 -11.35 11.21 4.63
N TRP A 11 -12.04 12.16 5.26
CA TRP A 11 -11.44 12.99 6.30
C TRP A 11 -11.12 12.21 7.57
N ILE A 12 -12.03 11.33 8.02
CA ILE A 12 -11.79 10.41 9.14
C ILE A 12 -10.61 9.48 8.84
N PHE A 13 -10.55 8.93 7.62
CA PHE A 13 -9.44 8.09 7.19
C PHE A 13 -8.09 8.79 7.32
N TRP A 14 -7.99 10.04 6.85
CA TRP A 14 -6.75 10.81 6.96
C TRP A 14 -6.33 11.07 8.40
N ILE A 15 -7.28 11.41 9.28
CA ILE A 15 -6.99 11.59 10.71
C ILE A 15 -6.50 10.30 11.33
N PHE A 16 -7.14 9.18 11.00
CA PHE A 16 -6.73 7.87 11.48
C PHE A 16 -5.32 7.51 11.02
N VAL A 17 -4.98 7.75 9.75
CA VAL A 17 -3.63 7.51 9.22
C VAL A 17 -2.58 8.33 9.98
N ILE A 18 -2.83 9.63 10.16
CA ILE A 18 -1.92 10.51 10.90
C ILE A 18 -1.76 10.02 12.35
N TYR A 19 -2.87 9.70 13.02
CA TYR A 19 -2.86 9.19 14.39
C TYR A 19 -2.10 7.86 14.51
N ALA A 20 -2.28 6.93 13.57
CA ALA A 20 -1.60 5.64 13.55
C ALA A 20 -0.08 5.80 13.42
N ILE A 21 0.37 6.74 12.58
CA ILE A 21 1.80 7.07 12.43
C ILE A 21 2.38 7.62 13.73
N PHE A 22 1.69 8.54 14.41
CA PHE A 22 2.18 9.12 15.67
C PHE A 22 2.09 8.17 16.87
N THR A 23 1.07 7.32 16.93
CA THR A 23 0.83 6.42 18.07
C THR A 23 1.67 5.16 18.00
N SER A 24 1.90 4.66 16.78
CA SER A 24 2.66 3.42 16.56
C SER A 24 3.42 3.51 15.24
N PRO A 25 4.51 4.30 15.19
CA PRO A 25 5.29 4.50 13.96
C PRO A 25 5.85 3.19 13.41
N ASP A 26 6.30 2.29 14.30
CA ASP A 26 6.86 0.98 13.90
C ASP A 26 5.83 0.14 13.16
N ARG A 27 4.60 0.04 13.70
CA ARG A 27 3.50 -0.69 13.06
C ARG A 27 3.11 -0.08 11.71
N ALA A 28 3.11 1.25 11.60
CA ALA A 28 2.83 1.92 10.33
C ALA A 28 3.94 1.63 9.29
N ALA A 29 5.20 1.64 9.71
CA ALA A 29 6.34 1.31 8.86
C ALA A 29 6.29 -0.14 8.39
N ASP A 30 6.02 -1.10 9.29
CA ASP A 30 5.89 -2.52 8.96
C ASP A 30 4.83 -2.77 7.89
N LEU A 31 3.67 -2.10 8.00
CA LEU A 31 2.60 -2.22 7.02
C LEU A 31 3.02 -1.66 5.65
N VAL A 32 3.65 -0.49 5.62
CA VAL A 32 4.12 0.12 4.37
C VAL A 32 5.21 -0.75 3.73
N MET A 33 6.16 -1.26 4.51
CA MET A 33 7.21 -2.17 4.03
C MET A 33 6.60 -3.46 3.47
N THR A 34 5.64 -4.05 4.17
CA THR A 34 4.95 -5.27 3.70
C THR A 34 4.25 -5.04 2.35
N VAL A 35 3.53 -3.92 2.21
CA VAL A 35 2.86 -3.56 0.95
C VAL A 35 3.89 -3.33 -0.16
N TRP A 36 4.99 -2.64 0.15
CA TRP A 36 6.05 -2.38 -0.79
C TRP A 36 6.72 -3.67 -1.28
N ASP A 37 7.02 -4.59 -0.37
CA ASP A 37 7.59 -5.89 -0.70
C ASP A 37 6.69 -6.69 -1.63
N ILE A 38 5.37 -6.69 -1.39
CA ILE A 38 4.40 -7.35 -2.28
C ILE A 38 4.46 -6.75 -3.69
N ILE A 39 4.52 -5.41 -3.80
CA ILE A 39 4.59 -4.72 -5.08
C ILE A 39 5.89 -5.09 -5.80
N VAL A 40 7.04 -4.94 -5.13
CA VAL A 40 8.36 -5.22 -5.72
C VAL A 40 8.48 -6.68 -6.13
N ASN A 41 8.07 -7.61 -5.27
CA ASN A 41 8.09 -9.05 -5.59
C ASN A 41 7.14 -9.38 -6.74
N GLY A 42 5.98 -8.72 -6.81
CA GLY A 42 5.06 -8.83 -7.94
C GLY A 42 5.70 -8.39 -9.26
N PHE A 43 6.32 -7.21 -9.28
CA PHE A 43 7.05 -6.72 -10.45
C PHE A 43 8.25 -7.60 -10.82
N ALA A 44 9.02 -8.08 -9.84
CA ALA A 44 10.13 -9.00 -10.08
C ALA A 44 9.64 -10.32 -10.69
N SER A 45 8.51 -10.84 -10.22
CA SER A 45 7.89 -12.05 -10.77
C SER A 45 7.48 -11.86 -12.23
N ILE A 46 6.99 -10.68 -12.60
CA ILE A 46 6.68 -10.33 -13.99
C ILE A 46 7.96 -10.28 -14.83
N GLY A 47 9.04 -9.66 -14.33
CA GLY A 47 10.34 -9.64 -15.01
C GLY A 47 10.88 -11.04 -15.28
N ILE A 48 10.89 -11.90 -14.25
CA ILE A 48 11.30 -13.31 -14.35
C ILE A 48 10.44 -14.08 -15.36
N PHE A 49 9.14 -13.82 -15.40
CA PHE A 49 8.25 -14.43 -16.37
C PHE A 49 8.62 -14.07 -17.81
N PHE A 50 8.91 -12.79 -18.09
CA PHE A 50 9.34 -12.35 -19.41
C PHE A 50 10.73 -12.87 -19.77
N ASP A 51 11.69 -12.92 -18.84
CA ASP A 51 13.01 -13.53 -19.07
C ASP A 51 12.88 -14.98 -19.54
N ARG A 52 12.02 -15.76 -18.87
CA ARG A 52 11.72 -17.15 -19.25
C ARG A 52 11.05 -17.27 -20.61
N LEU A 53 10.17 -16.33 -20.98
CA LEU A 53 9.50 -16.32 -22.29
C LEU A 53 10.45 -15.94 -23.43
N LEU A 54 11.35 -15.00 -23.19
CA LEU A 54 12.34 -14.55 -24.18
C LEU A 54 13.50 -15.53 -24.35
N GLY A 55 13.51 -16.63 -23.60
CA GLY A 55 14.39 -17.77 -23.82
C GLY A 55 15.84 -17.53 -23.42
N ARG A 56 16.08 -16.74 -22.35
CA ARG A 56 17.35 -16.77 -21.63
C ARG A 56 17.27 -17.74 -20.45
#